data_AF-A0A1H0N4M0-F1
#
_entry.id   AF-A0A1H0N4M0-F1
#
_cell.length_a   1.000
_cell.length_b   1.000
_cell.length_c   1.000
_cell.angle_alpha   90.00
_cell.angle_beta   90.00
_cell.angle_gamma   90.00
#
_symmetry.space_group_name_H-M   'P 1'
#
loop_
_entity.id
_entity.type
_entity.pdbx_description
1 polymer ?
#
loop_
_entity_poly.entity_id
_entity_poly.type
_entity_poly.pdbx_seq_one_letter_code
_entity_poly.pdbx_strand_id
1 'polypeptide(L)'
;MSLKLRFLLVAAALMLGASLLAWFSFQYMAERIVEQWGRRVAEVQVQYDSARLLQPLEREIALAHQFANSQVLRRWAENPDAPLLRAQAISEMESFRRNFIDRNYFVALRSNGAYYHNNAENDFGDDPLRYYLRESRPADAWFYQLIEEGRDFHLNVNPDVELGITQLWIDVLMRDAEGEILGVVGTGIALENILEQIVDIDQRGITTLFADVNGAIQLYRDPRFIDFASFVKPEGQKRTLDLLFDLPADGERVMERMRRLRDAPLEQPSVITDFVTVDGQRHLAGIAYLASIGWFEITLLDLDEVMPVASFAPALGLLIAFLLVALLLFYWVLHRQLLSPMAALRQAMGALREGRREVHLPRGSGEMGQLIRHFGDMADEVTRHTEALEAKVRERTEELERLARVDVLTGLLNRRGMTLLLEEQTARAARDNLAFGLIWLDLDRFKEINDGAGHAAGDQALCEVARVLEAGLRRYDHAARWGGDEFLVLLTPCEVDELTAIAHRLRREIAEQAHYPGGGVTVSVGACLAQPGEPLGNALQRADEALYRAKESGRDRLVVA
;
A
#
# COMPACT_ATOMS: atom_id res chain seq x y z
N MET A 1 14.98 0.10 19.10
CA MET A 1 14.41 -0.05 17.73
C MET A 1 15.13 0.86 16.77
N SER A 2 15.46 0.38 15.57
CA SER A 2 16.08 1.23 14.52
C SER A 2 15.10 2.29 14.01
N LEU A 3 15.62 3.41 13.50
CA LEU A 3 14.82 4.49 12.90
C LEU A 3 13.92 3.94 11.78
N LYS A 4 14.45 3.00 10.98
CA LYS A 4 13.74 2.26 9.93
C LYS A 4 12.49 1.55 10.47
N LEU A 5 12.61 0.85 11.58
CA LEU A 5 11.49 0.10 12.16
C LEU A 5 10.43 1.05 12.75
N ARG A 6 10.84 2.16 13.39
CA ARG A 6 9.89 3.18 13.87
C ARG A 6 9.09 3.80 12.72
N PHE A 7 9.77 4.13 11.62
CA PHE A 7 9.12 4.73 10.45
C PHE A 7 8.13 3.77 9.78
N LEU A 8 8.51 2.49 9.65
CA LEU A 8 7.63 1.45 9.13
C LEU A 8 6.40 1.23 10.01
N LEU A 9 6.56 1.26 11.34
CA LEU A 9 5.42 1.15 12.25
C LEU A 9 4.48 2.35 12.15
N VAL A 10 5.00 3.58 12.04
CA VAL A 10 4.16 4.77 11.87
C VAL A 10 3.41 4.73 10.53
N ALA A 11 4.09 4.34 9.45
CA ALA A 11 3.46 4.18 8.14
C ALA A 11 2.36 3.09 8.17
N ALA A 12 2.63 1.95 8.80
CA ALA A 12 1.64 0.88 8.96
C ALA A 12 0.44 1.33 9.81
N ALA A 13 0.67 2.04 10.91
CA ALA A 13 -0.40 2.58 11.76
C ALA A 13 -1.28 3.59 11.02
N LEU A 14 -0.67 4.52 10.26
CA LEU A 14 -1.40 5.49 9.43
C LEU A 14 -2.24 4.79 8.35
N MET A 15 -1.70 3.75 7.72
CA MET A 15 -2.45 2.97 6.72
C MET A 15 -3.60 2.18 7.33
N LEU A 16 -3.41 1.56 8.50
CA LEU A 16 -4.49 0.88 9.20
C LEU A 16 -5.61 1.86 9.55
N GLY A 17 -5.26 3.06 10.04
CA GLY A 17 -6.23 4.13 10.30
C GLY A 17 -6.97 4.57 9.04
N ALA A 18 -6.25 4.82 7.94
CA ALA A 18 -6.86 5.20 6.67
C ALA A 18 -7.76 4.10 6.08
N SER A 19 -7.36 2.83 6.22
CA SER A 19 -8.12 1.67 5.73
C SER A 19 -9.41 1.49 6.53
N LEU A 20 -9.37 1.66 7.86
CA LEU A 20 -10.55 1.63 8.71
C LEU A 20 -11.52 2.77 8.35
N LEU A 21 -11.00 3.99 8.20
CA LEU A 21 -11.82 5.14 7.81
C LEU A 21 -12.47 4.94 6.44
N ALA A 22 -11.70 4.41 5.48
CA ALA A 22 -12.20 4.08 4.15
C ALA A 22 -13.30 3.00 4.20
N TRP A 23 -13.12 1.97 5.02
CA TRP A 23 -14.13 0.92 5.22
C TRP A 23 -15.43 1.47 5.79
N PHE A 24 -15.38 2.27 6.86
CA PHE A 24 -16.58 2.90 7.42
C PHE A 24 -17.26 3.86 6.43
N SER A 25 -16.47 4.65 5.69
CA SER A 25 -17.01 5.56 4.67
C SER A 25 -17.67 4.81 3.52
N PHE A 26 -17.07 3.68 3.10
CA PHE A 26 -17.63 2.82 2.06
C PHE A 26 -18.94 2.18 2.50
N GLN A 27 -19.00 1.60 3.70
CA GLN A 27 -20.22 1.01 4.26
C GLN A 27 -21.36 2.03 4.30
N TYR A 28 -21.08 3.21 4.88
CA TYR A 28 -22.05 4.30 4.95
C TYR A 28 -22.54 4.77 3.56
N MET A 29 -21.64 4.87 2.58
CA MET A 29 -21.99 5.27 1.22
C MET A 29 -22.80 4.18 0.49
N ALA A 30 -22.41 2.91 0.64
CA ALA A 30 -23.07 1.78 0.02
C ALA A 30 -24.52 1.66 0.52
N GLU A 31 -24.74 1.70 1.83
CA GLU A 31 -26.08 1.71 2.44
C GLU A 31 -26.94 2.86 1.89
N ARG A 32 -26.40 4.08 1.85
CA ARG A 32 -27.09 5.26 1.30
C ARG A 32 -27.47 5.09 -0.17
N ILE A 33 -26.57 4.55 -0.99
CA ILE A 33 -26.81 4.32 -2.41
C ILE A 33 -27.88 3.25 -2.60
N VAL A 34 -27.79 2.15 -1.85
CA VAL A 34 -28.79 1.07 -1.87
C VAL A 34 -30.17 1.60 -1.47
N GLU A 35 -30.29 2.39 -0.41
CA GLU A 35 -31.57 2.97 -0.01
C GLU A 35 -32.12 3.97 -1.06
N GLN A 36 -31.29 4.85 -1.60
CA GLN A 36 -31.71 5.82 -2.63
C GLN A 36 -32.14 5.14 -3.92
N TRP A 37 -31.36 4.17 -4.38
CA TRP A 37 -31.67 3.41 -5.58
C TRP A 37 -32.88 2.51 -5.37
N GLY A 38 -32.99 1.86 -4.20
CA GLY A 38 -34.14 1.08 -3.79
C GLY A 38 -35.45 1.86 -3.90
N ARG A 39 -35.47 3.13 -3.48
CA ARG A 39 -36.65 4.00 -3.65
C ARG A 39 -37.03 4.19 -5.12
N ARG A 40 -36.05 4.44 -5.97
CA ARG A 40 -36.28 4.62 -7.41
C ARG A 40 -36.75 3.33 -8.07
N VAL A 41 -36.20 2.19 -7.66
CA VAL A 41 -36.66 0.88 -8.16
C VAL A 41 -38.07 0.59 -7.67
N ALA A 42 -38.40 0.86 -6.40
CA ALA A 42 -39.76 0.74 -5.91
C ALA A 42 -40.73 1.61 -6.72
N GLU A 43 -40.38 2.86 -7.02
CA GLU A 43 -41.18 3.75 -7.88
C GLU A 43 -41.42 3.17 -9.27
N VAL A 44 -40.37 2.71 -9.95
CA VAL A 44 -40.47 2.12 -11.30
C VAL A 44 -41.23 0.79 -11.28
N GLN A 45 -40.97 -0.05 -10.29
CA GLN A 45 -41.59 -1.36 -10.14
C GLN A 45 -43.09 -1.21 -9.91
N VAL A 46 -43.49 -0.31 -9.00
CA VAL A 46 -44.89 -0.03 -8.73
C VAL A 46 -45.60 0.49 -9.99
N GLN A 47 -44.99 1.42 -10.73
CA GLN A 47 -45.60 1.88 -11.99
C GLN A 47 -45.76 0.75 -13.03
N TYR A 48 -44.79 -0.17 -13.10
CA TYR A 48 -44.82 -1.28 -14.03
C TYR A 48 -45.91 -2.30 -13.67
N ASP A 49 -45.96 -2.73 -12.40
CA ASP A 49 -46.94 -3.69 -11.89
C ASP A 49 -48.37 -3.11 -11.91
N SER A 50 -48.53 -1.83 -11.54
CA SER A 50 -49.79 -1.09 -11.66
C SER A 50 -50.34 -1.13 -13.08
N ALA A 51 -49.52 -0.81 -14.07
CA ALA A 51 -49.95 -0.81 -15.47
C ALA A 51 -50.34 -2.22 -15.96
N ARG A 52 -49.61 -3.25 -15.49
CA ARG A 52 -49.86 -4.65 -15.84
C ARG A 52 -51.17 -5.18 -15.25
N LEU A 53 -51.53 -4.76 -14.03
CA LEU A 53 -52.84 -5.08 -13.44
C LEU A 53 -53.98 -4.29 -14.10
N LEU A 54 -53.81 -2.98 -14.25
CA LEU A 54 -54.88 -2.10 -14.71
C LEU A 54 -55.28 -2.35 -16.16
N GLN A 55 -54.33 -2.62 -17.06
CA GLN A 55 -54.62 -2.73 -18.49
C GLN A 55 -55.67 -3.80 -18.85
N PRO A 56 -55.59 -5.06 -18.38
CA PRO A 56 -56.64 -6.05 -18.63
C PRO A 56 -57.93 -5.73 -17.85
N LEU A 57 -57.80 -5.21 -16.62
CA LEU A 57 -58.92 -4.98 -15.73
C LEU A 57 -59.80 -3.81 -16.18
N GLU A 58 -59.21 -2.70 -16.62
CA GLU A 58 -59.93 -1.55 -17.16
C GLU A 58 -60.73 -1.90 -18.42
N ARG A 59 -60.17 -2.78 -19.28
CA ARG A 59 -60.90 -3.30 -20.44
C ARG A 59 -62.12 -4.12 -20.00
N GLU A 60 -61.93 -5.00 -19.03
CA GLU A 60 -63.00 -5.87 -18.53
C GLU A 60 -64.11 -5.07 -17.82
N ILE A 61 -63.73 -4.08 -16.99
CA ILE A 61 -64.64 -3.13 -16.35
C ILE A 61 -65.41 -2.31 -17.40
N ALA A 62 -64.73 -1.81 -18.44
CA ALA A 62 -65.39 -1.06 -19.50
C ALA A 62 -66.42 -1.92 -20.26
N LEU A 63 -66.10 -3.20 -20.53
CA LEU A 63 -67.04 -4.15 -21.12
C LEU A 63 -68.22 -4.46 -20.18
N ALA A 64 -67.97 -4.61 -18.88
CA ALA A 64 -69.02 -4.81 -17.88
C ALA A 64 -69.95 -3.59 -17.76
N HIS A 65 -69.42 -2.36 -17.86
CA HIS A 65 -70.23 -1.16 -17.98
C HIS A 65 -71.05 -1.12 -19.26
N GLN A 66 -70.49 -1.52 -20.41
CA GLN A 66 -71.26 -1.64 -21.66
C GLN A 66 -72.38 -2.69 -21.53
N PHE A 67 -72.11 -3.79 -20.83
CA PHE A 67 -73.07 -4.85 -20.55
C PHE A 67 -74.23 -4.32 -19.69
N ALA A 68 -73.95 -3.61 -18.60
CA ALA A 68 -74.96 -2.95 -17.76
C ALA A 68 -75.75 -1.85 -18.50
N ASN A 69 -75.14 -1.24 -19.50
CA ASN A 69 -75.73 -0.18 -20.31
C ASN A 69 -76.46 -0.68 -21.58
N SER A 70 -76.50 -1.99 -21.82
CA SER A 70 -77.23 -2.53 -22.97
C SER A 70 -78.74 -2.26 -22.85
N GLN A 71 -79.29 -1.62 -23.87
CA GLN A 71 -80.73 -1.35 -23.96
C GLN A 71 -81.57 -2.63 -24.06
N VAL A 72 -80.99 -3.75 -24.51
CA VAL A 72 -81.68 -5.03 -24.57
C VAL A 72 -81.87 -5.59 -23.15
N LEU A 73 -80.80 -5.56 -22.35
CA LEU A 73 -80.83 -6.04 -20.96
C LEU A 73 -81.72 -5.19 -20.07
N ARG A 74 -81.61 -3.85 -20.16
CA ARG A 74 -82.43 -2.94 -19.34
C ARG A 74 -83.93 -3.12 -19.58
N ARG A 75 -84.36 -3.16 -20.86
CA ARG A 75 -85.77 -3.39 -21.22
C ARG A 75 -86.29 -4.73 -20.71
N TRP A 76 -85.46 -5.76 -20.74
CA TRP A 76 -85.83 -7.06 -20.19
C TRP A 76 -85.88 -7.04 -18.66
N ALA A 77 -84.94 -6.37 -17.99
CA ALA A 77 -84.91 -6.27 -16.53
C ALA A 77 -86.11 -5.51 -15.94
N GLU A 78 -86.64 -4.53 -16.66
CA GLU A 78 -87.89 -3.83 -16.34
C GLU A 78 -89.12 -4.77 -16.45
N ASN A 79 -89.09 -5.75 -17.36
CA ASN A 79 -90.21 -6.66 -17.65
C ASN A 79 -89.73 -8.12 -17.77
N PRO A 80 -89.27 -8.74 -16.67
CA PRO A 80 -88.53 -10.01 -16.71
C PRO A 80 -89.37 -11.20 -17.17
N ASP A 81 -90.69 -11.13 -17.01
CA ASP A 81 -91.63 -12.20 -17.37
C ASP A 81 -91.94 -12.25 -18.87
N ALA A 82 -91.49 -11.28 -19.66
CA ALA A 82 -91.75 -11.21 -21.11
C ALA A 82 -90.84 -12.18 -21.90
N PRO A 83 -91.38 -13.26 -22.52
CA PRO A 83 -90.55 -14.31 -23.12
C PRO A 83 -89.68 -13.84 -24.28
N LEU A 84 -90.17 -12.90 -25.11
CA LEU A 84 -89.42 -12.34 -26.24
C LEU A 84 -88.24 -11.50 -25.77
N LEU A 85 -88.42 -10.67 -24.74
CA LEU A 85 -87.37 -9.84 -24.16
C LEU A 85 -86.31 -10.73 -23.49
N ARG A 86 -86.74 -11.80 -22.79
CA ARG A 86 -85.83 -12.78 -22.20
C ARG A 86 -84.95 -13.45 -23.25
N ALA A 87 -85.51 -13.91 -24.38
CA ALA A 87 -84.74 -14.54 -25.45
C ALA A 87 -83.72 -13.56 -26.09
N GLN A 88 -84.11 -12.30 -26.29
CA GLN A 88 -83.21 -11.24 -26.78
C GLN A 88 -82.09 -10.95 -25.78
N ALA A 89 -82.42 -10.85 -24.49
CA ALA A 89 -81.46 -10.62 -23.43
C ALA A 89 -80.45 -11.76 -23.30
N ILE A 90 -80.88 -13.02 -23.36
CA ILE A 90 -79.96 -14.18 -23.34
C ILE A 90 -78.99 -14.13 -24.54
N SER A 91 -79.48 -13.82 -25.75
CA SER A 91 -78.61 -13.67 -26.92
C SER A 91 -77.60 -12.52 -26.77
N GLU A 92 -78.00 -11.43 -26.11
CA GLU A 92 -77.11 -10.30 -25.80
C GLU A 92 -76.05 -10.72 -24.78
N MET A 93 -76.43 -11.40 -23.70
CA MET A 93 -75.51 -11.92 -22.69
C MET A 93 -74.45 -12.84 -23.30
N GLU A 94 -74.85 -13.77 -24.18
CA GLU A 94 -73.91 -14.64 -24.89
C GLU A 94 -72.96 -13.89 -25.84
N SER A 95 -73.39 -12.73 -26.36
CA SER A 95 -72.52 -11.86 -27.15
C SER A 95 -71.40 -11.25 -26.30
N PHE A 96 -71.74 -10.74 -25.11
CA PHE A 96 -70.77 -10.22 -24.15
C PHE A 96 -69.87 -11.32 -23.59
N ARG A 97 -70.44 -12.49 -23.26
CA ARG A 97 -69.69 -13.65 -22.78
C ARG A 97 -68.48 -13.97 -23.63
N ARG A 98 -68.63 -13.98 -24.96
CA ARG A 98 -67.52 -14.31 -25.88
C ARG A 98 -66.37 -13.29 -25.87
N ASN A 99 -66.61 -12.07 -25.37
CA ASN A 99 -65.65 -10.98 -25.35
C ASN A 99 -64.97 -10.77 -23.99
N PHE A 100 -65.59 -11.24 -22.89
CA PHE A 100 -64.97 -11.27 -21.57
C PHE A 100 -63.76 -12.23 -21.55
N ILE A 101 -62.76 -11.93 -20.72
CA ILE A 101 -61.47 -12.65 -20.66
C ILE A 101 -61.70 -14.14 -20.42
N ASP A 102 -62.41 -14.47 -19.34
CA ASP A 102 -62.68 -15.86 -18.93
C ASP A 102 -64.05 -16.35 -19.39
N ARG A 103 -64.61 -15.68 -20.39
CA ARG A 103 -65.81 -16.09 -21.11
C ARG A 103 -66.99 -16.51 -20.23
N ASN A 104 -67.21 -15.78 -19.15
CA ASN A 104 -68.35 -15.95 -18.26
C ASN A 104 -69.10 -14.63 -18.07
N TYR A 105 -70.31 -14.70 -17.52
CA TYR A 105 -71.05 -13.54 -17.06
C TYR A 105 -72.02 -13.94 -15.96
N PHE A 106 -72.52 -12.94 -15.24
CA PHE A 106 -73.74 -13.09 -14.46
C PHE A 106 -74.67 -11.88 -14.63
N VAL A 107 -75.96 -12.11 -14.39
CA VAL A 107 -77.01 -11.07 -14.33
C VAL A 107 -77.96 -11.39 -13.19
N ALA A 108 -78.10 -10.46 -12.25
CA ALA A 108 -78.97 -10.54 -11.09
C ALA A 108 -80.03 -9.45 -11.16
N LEU A 109 -81.31 -9.82 -11.21
CA LEU A 109 -82.41 -8.85 -11.31
C LEU A 109 -82.94 -8.46 -9.93
N ARG A 110 -83.10 -7.16 -9.69
CA ARG A 110 -83.64 -6.65 -8.42
C ARG A 110 -85.14 -6.96 -8.24
N SER A 111 -85.89 -6.95 -9.33
CA SER A 111 -87.36 -7.05 -9.31
C SER A 111 -87.87 -8.39 -8.77
N ASN A 112 -87.20 -9.49 -9.11
CA ASN A 112 -87.60 -10.85 -8.72
C ASN A 112 -86.48 -11.69 -8.10
N GLY A 113 -85.26 -11.15 -7.98
CA GLY A 113 -84.09 -11.85 -7.44
C GLY A 113 -83.49 -12.89 -8.38
N ALA A 114 -83.94 -13.02 -9.63
CA ALA A 114 -83.43 -14.04 -10.54
C ALA A 114 -81.95 -13.83 -10.87
N TYR A 115 -81.14 -14.88 -10.67
CA TYR A 115 -79.70 -14.90 -10.94
C TYR A 115 -79.40 -15.82 -12.13
N TYR A 116 -78.82 -15.23 -13.16
CA TYR A 116 -78.42 -15.86 -14.41
C TYR A 116 -76.90 -15.91 -14.48
N HIS A 117 -76.34 -17.02 -14.96
CA HIS A 117 -74.90 -17.17 -15.13
C HIS A 117 -74.58 -18.18 -16.23
N ASN A 118 -73.49 -17.93 -16.96
CA ASN A 118 -72.91 -18.90 -17.88
C ASN A 118 -71.37 -18.85 -17.82
N ASN A 119 -70.72 -20.00 -17.96
CA ASN A 119 -69.26 -20.17 -17.85
C ASN A 119 -68.56 -20.27 -19.21
N ALA A 120 -67.24 -20.44 -19.20
CA ALA A 120 -66.41 -20.53 -20.40
C ALA A 120 -66.82 -21.71 -21.29
N GLU A 121 -67.08 -22.86 -20.66
CA GLU A 121 -67.48 -24.14 -21.25
C GLU A 121 -68.88 -24.09 -21.87
N ASN A 122 -69.68 -23.07 -21.53
CA ASN A 122 -71.05 -22.89 -21.96
C ASN A 122 -72.00 -23.98 -21.41
N ASP A 123 -71.76 -24.46 -20.19
CA ASP A 123 -72.54 -25.53 -19.55
C ASP A 123 -74.01 -25.13 -19.33
N PHE A 124 -74.29 -23.82 -19.30
CA PHE A 124 -75.62 -23.26 -19.01
C PHE A 124 -76.24 -22.52 -20.21
N GLY A 125 -75.76 -22.79 -21.44
CA GLY A 125 -76.20 -22.07 -22.64
C GLY A 125 -77.69 -22.23 -23.01
N ASP A 126 -78.31 -23.36 -22.68
CA ASP A 126 -79.72 -23.63 -23.00
C ASP A 126 -80.69 -22.87 -22.08
N ASP A 127 -80.34 -22.75 -20.80
CA ASP A 127 -81.05 -21.91 -19.82
C ASP A 127 -80.04 -21.37 -18.80
N PRO A 128 -79.72 -20.07 -18.81
CA PRO A 128 -78.73 -19.51 -17.90
C PRO A 128 -79.27 -19.24 -16.49
N LEU A 129 -80.58 -19.35 -16.24
CA LEU A 129 -81.15 -19.12 -14.90
C LEU A 129 -80.63 -20.17 -13.91
N ARG A 130 -79.94 -19.75 -12.84
CA ARG A 130 -79.36 -20.68 -11.84
C ARG A 130 -80.22 -20.78 -10.59
N TYR A 131 -80.54 -19.65 -9.96
CA TYR A 131 -81.33 -19.59 -8.73
C TYR A 131 -81.92 -18.19 -8.51
N TYR A 132 -82.62 -18.00 -7.39
CA TYR A 132 -83.17 -16.71 -6.96
C TYR A 132 -82.47 -16.27 -5.66
N LEU A 133 -81.92 -15.05 -5.68
CA LEU A 133 -81.24 -14.41 -4.55
C LEU A 133 -82.20 -14.19 -3.39
N ARG A 134 -81.70 -14.37 -2.17
CA ARG A 134 -82.45 -14.16 -0.92
C ARG A 134 -81.60 -13.41 0.09
N GLU A 135 -82.15 -12.34 0.64
CA GLU A 135 -81.49 -11.51 1.67
C GLU A 135 -81.08 -12.32 2.92
N SER A 136 -81.81 -13.39 3.23
CA SER A 136 -81.48 -14.29 4.36
C SER A 136 -80.30 -15.24 4.10
N ARG A 137 -79.82 -15.39 2.85
CA ARG A 137 -78.71 -16.28 2.50
C ARG A 137 -77.40 -15.47 2.56
N PRO A 138 -76.45 -15.80 3.45
CA PRO A 138 -75.20 -15.04 3.56
C PRO A 138 -74.40 -14.94 2.26
N ALA A 139 -74.48 -15.96 1.39
CA ALA A 139 -73.81 -15.97 0.09
C ALA A 139 -74.38 -14.94 -0.91
N ASP A 140 -75.60 -14.43 -0.68
CA ASP A 140 -76.27 -13.47 -1.56
C ASP A 140 -76.15 -12.03 -1.02
N ALA A 141 -75.54 -11.84 0.16
CA ALA A 141 -75.46 -10.54 0.85
C ALA A 141 -74.75 -9.46 0.02
N TRP A 142 -73.79 -9.86 -0.83
CA TRP A 142 -73.04 -8.94 -1.70
C TRP A 142 -73.97 -8.15 -2.62
N PHE A 143 -75.03 -8.78 -3.14
CA PHE A 143 -75.96 -8.15 -4.08
C PHE A 143 -76.76 -7.04 -3.41
N TYR A 144 -77.32 -7.34 -2.24
CA TYR A 144 -78.13 -6.37 -1.48
C TYR A 144 -77.27 -5.23 -0.94
N GLN A 145 -76.07 -5.53 -0.44
CA GLN A 145 -75.14 -4.51 0.02
C GLN A 145 -74.67 -3.59 -1.11
N LEU A 146 -74.39 -4.14 -2.31
CA LEU A 146 -74.00 -3.32 -3.46
C LEU A 146 -75.11 -2.35 -3.89
N ILE A 147 -76.37 -2.81 -3.86
CA ILE A 147 -77.54 -1.98 -4.14
C ILE A 147 -77.73 -0.90 -3.06
N GLU A 148 -77.53 -1.25 -1.78
CA GLU A 148 -77.65 -0.32 -0.65
C GLU A 148 -76.57 0.78 -0.69
N GLU A 149 -75.32 0.42 -0.97
CA GLU A 149 -74.23 1.38 -1.11
C GLU A 149 -74.34 2.22 -2.39
N GLY A 150 -75.09 1.75 -3.39
CA GLY A 150 -75.37 2.46 -4.63
C GLY A 150 -74.12 2.73 -5.48
N ARG A 151 -73.03 1.97 -5.30
CA ARG A 151 -71.79 2.12 -6.06
C ARG A 151 -71.95 1.60 -7.49
N ASP A 152 -71.57 2.40 -8.47
CA ASP A 152 -71.76 2.06 -9.88
C ASP A 152 -71.01 0.79 -10.31
N PHE A 153 -69.88 0.48 -9.67
CA PHE A 153 -69.26 -0.83 -9.77
C PHE A 153 -68.52 -1.20 -8.47
N HIS A 154 -68.24 -2.48 -8.31
CA HIS A 154 -67.45 -3.03 -7.22
C HIS A 154 -66.57 -4.18 -7.71
N LEU A 155 -65.40 -4.33 -7.09
CA LEU A 155 -64.42 -5.34 -7.41
C LEU A 155 -64.14 -6.16 -6.15
N ASN A 156 -64.34 -7.47 -6.20
CA ASN A 156 -64.23 -8.35 -5.03
C ASN A 156 -63.62 -9.70 -5.38
N VAL A 157 -62.72 -10.18 -4.51
CA VAL A 157 -62.18 -11.54 -4.63
C VAL A 157 -63.00 -12.48 -3.75
N ASN A 158 -63.65 -13.48 -4.36
CA ASN A 158 -64.50 -14.41 -3.62
C ASN A 158 -64.42 -15.82 -4.19
N PRO A 159 -64.27 -16.87 -3.35
CA PRO A 159 -64.52 -18.24 -3.76
C PRO A 159 -66.01 -18.42 -4.07
N ASP A 160 -66.31 -18.91 -5.27
CA ASP A 160 -67.63 -19.40 -5.60
C ASP A 160 -67.75 -20.84 -5.11
N VAL A 161 -68.59 -21.05 -4.10
CA VAL A 161 -68.78 -22.37 -3.44
C VAL A 161 -69.48 -23.37 -4.35
N GLU A 162 -70.32 -22.90 -5.28
CA GLU A 162 -71.09 -23.76 -6.19
C GLU A 162 -70.23 -24.18 -7.40
N LEU A 163 -69.32 -23.31 -7.83
CA LEU A 163 -68.42 -23.54 -8.96
C LEU A 163 -67.05 -24.10 -8.56
N GLY A 164 -66.67 -24.02 -7.27
CA GLY A 164 -65.39 -24.52 -6.76
C GLY A 164 -64.16 -23.73 -7.22
N ILE A 165 -64.36 -22.52 -7.76
CA ILE A 165 -63.32 -21.64 -8.29
C ILE A 165 -63.27 -20.33 -7.52
N THR A 166 -62.11 -19.68 -7.47
CA THR A 166 -61.99 -18.34 -6.89
C THR A 166 -61.87 -17.32 -8.01
N GLN A 167 -62.73 -16.31 -7.98
CA GLN A 167 -62.77 -15.28 -9.01
C GLN A 167 -62.65 -13.89 -8.41
N LEU A 168 -62.03 -13.01 -9.17
CA LEU A 168 -62.14 -11.56 -9.07
C LEU A 168 -63.40 -11.15 -9.81
N TRP A 169 -64.46 -10.86 -9.06
CA TRP A 169 -65.76 -10.46 -9.57
C TRP A 169 -65.80 -8.95 -9.85
N ILE A 170 -66.24 -8.60 -11.07
CA ILE A 170 -66.50 -7.23 -11.50
C ILE A 170 -68.02 -7.05 -11.53
N ASP A 171 -68.54 -6.41 -10.49
CA ASP A 171 -69.97 -6.22 -10.30
C ASP A 171 -70.35 -4.80 -10.73
N VAL A 172 -71.31 -4.63 -11.63
CA VAL A 172 -71.74 -3.33 -12.15
C VAL A 172 -73.24 -3.16 -11.96
N LEU A 173 -73.64 -2.01 -11.40
CA LEU A 173 -75.07 -1.69 -11.25
C LEU A 173 -75.71 -1.40 -12.62
N MET A 174 -76.79 -2.11 -12.90
CA MET A 174 -77.66 -1.84 -14.05
C MET A 174 -78.78 -0.91 -13.61
N ARG A 175 -78.85 0.27 -14.24
CA ARG A 175 -79.86 1.30 -13.97
C ARG A 175 -80.75 1.54 -15.18
N ASP A 176 -81.98 2.01 -14.97
CA ASP A 176 -82.85 2.48 -16.06
C ASP A 176 -82.44 3.89 -16.54
N ALA A 177 -83.31 4.57 -17.30
CA ALA A 177 -83.07 5.92 -17.79
C ALA A 177 -83.26 6.99 -16.70
N GLU A 178 -84.06 6.68 -15.69
CA GLU A 178 -84.42 7.52 -14.55
C GLU A 178 -83.40 7.39 -13.40
N GLY A 179 -82.53 6.38 -13.44
CA GLY A 179 -81.45 6.14 -12.48
C GLY A 179 -81.78 5.07 -11.42
N GLU A 180 -82.96 4.45 -11.49
CA GLU A 180 -83.37 3.38 -10.60
C GLU A 180 -82.59 2.10 -10.89
N ILE A 181 -82.22 1.39 -9.83
CA ILE A 181 -81.43 0.16 -9.94
C ILE A 181 -82.36 -0.98 -10.37
N LEU A 182 -82.10 -1.55 -11.55
CA LEU A 182 -82.80 -2.70 -12.12
C LEU A 182 -82.17 -4.04 -11.69
N GLY A 183 -80.87 -4.03 -11.36
CA GLY A 183 -80.12 -5.22 -10.99
C GLY A 183 -78.61 -5.00 -10.99
N VAL A 184 -77.86 -6.10 -10.91
CA VAL A 184 -76.40 -6.13 -11.02
C VAL A 184 -76.02 -7.06 -12.16
N VAL A 185 -75.06 -6.67 -12.97
CA VAL A 185 -74.48 -7.52 -14.01
C VAL A 185 -72.96 -7.52 -13.88
N GLY A 186 -72.31 -8.54 -14.43
CA GLY A 186 -70.87 -8.59 -14.33
C GLY A 186 -70.24 -9.82 -14.95
N THR A 187 -68.96 -9.97 -14.65
CA THR A 187 -68.10 -11.07 -15.07
C THR A 187 -67.10 -11.37 -13.96
N GLY A 188 -66.55 -12.58 -13.95
CA GLY A 188 -65.48 -13.00 -13.07
C GLY A 188 -64.20 -13.27 -13.86
N ILE A 189 -63.06 -12.84 -13.33
CA ILE A 189 -61.74 -13.28 -13.80
C ILE A 189 -61.20 -14.29 -12.80
N ALA A 190 -60.77 -15.46 -13.26
CA ALA A 190 -60.15 -16.49 -12.44
C ALA A 190 -58.95 -15.90 -11.70
N LEU A 191 -58.95 -16.04 -10.37
CA LEU A 191 -57.92 -15.48 -9.51
C LEU A 191 -56.54 -16.05 -9.86
N GLU A 192 -56.47 -17.33 -10.20
CA GLU A 192 -55.24 -18.03 -10.59
C GLU A 192 -54.56 -17.34 -11.77
N ASN A 193 -55.32 -16.98 -12.81
CA ASN A 193 -54.80 -16.26 -13.99
C ASN A 193 -54.19 -14.90 -13.62
N ILE A 194 -54.80 -14.19 -12.67
CA ILE A 194 -54.33 -12.89 -12.18
C ILE A 194 -53.07 -13.06 -11.32
N LEU A 195 -53.07 -14.04 -10.41
CA LEU A 195 -51.94 -14.30 -9.53
C LEU A 195 -50.69 -14.69 -10.33
N GLU A 196 -50.82 -15.63 -11.28
CA GLU A 196 -49.70 -16.04 -12.15
C GLU A 196 -49.16 -14.89 -13.00
N GLN A 197 -50.04 -14.03 -13.49
CA GLN A 197 -49.66 -12.94 -14.39
C GLN A 197 -49.22 -11.68 -13.67
N ILE A 198 -49.36 -11.52 -12.37
CA ILE A 198 -49.11 -10.21 -11.72
C ILE A 198 -48.33 -10.38 -10.43
N VAL A 199 -48.65 -11.40 -9.63
CA VAL A 199 -48.12 -11.54 -8.28
C VAL A 199 -47.04 -12.63 -8.18
N ASP A 200 -47.13 -13.69 -8.98
CA ASP A 200 -46.21 -14.84 -8.94
C ASP A 200 -45.07 -14.72 -9.99
N ILE A 201 -44.60 -13.49 -10.22
CA ILE A 201 -43.43 -13.26 -11.09
C ILE A 201 -42.18 -13.57 -10.26
N ASP A 202 -41.34 -14.49 -10.73
CA ASP A 202 -40.10 -14.87 -10.04
C ASP A 202 -39.05 -13.74 -10.11
N GLN A 203 -39.22 -12.74 -9.25
CA GLN A 203 -38.25 -11.68 -8.99
C GLN A 203 -37.78 -11.82 -7.54
N ARG A 204 -36.51 -12.17 -7.36
CA ARG A 204 -35.93 -12.31 -6.02
C ARG A 204 -35.94 -10.96 -5.28
N GLY A 205 -36.31 -11.01 -4.00
CA GLY A 205 -36.43 -9.84 -3.15
C GLY A 205 -37.54 -8.84 -3.52
N ILE A 206 -38.47 -9.17 -4.42
CA ILE A 206 -39.59 -8.28 -4.78
C ILE A 206 -40.89 -9.05 -4.58
N THR A 207 -41.79 -8.50 -3.76
CA THR A 207 -43.12 -9.06 -3.52
C THR A 207 -44.18 -7.99 -3.68
N THR A 208 -45.12 -8.19 -4.59
CA THR A 208 -46.21 -7.26 -4.87
C THR A 208 -47.52 -7.77 -4.29
N LEU A 209 -48.34 -6.87 -3.74
CA LEU A 209 -49.66 -7.17 -3.24
C LEU A 209 -50.62 -6.02 -3.51
N PHE A 210 -51.92 -6.32 -3.51
CA PHE A 210 -52.96 -5.32 -3.69
C PHE A 210 -53.95 -5.34 -2.53
N ALA A 211 -54.36 -4.18 -2.06
CA ALA A 211 -55.28 -4.03 -0.94
C ALA A 211 -56.36 -2.96 -1.23
N ASP A 212 -57.52 -3.10 -0.59
CA ASP A 212 -58.57 -2.09 -0.68
C ASP A 212 -58.26 -0.83 0.17
N VAL A 213 -59.17 0.14 0.16
CA VAL A 213 -59.04 1.39 0.94
C VAL A 213 -58.97 1.20 2.45
N ASN A 214 -59.39 0.05 2.96
CA ASN A 214 -59.35 -0.30 4.38
C ASN A 214 -58.12 -1.16 4.71
N GLY A 215 -57.29 -1.48 3.72
CA GLY A 215 -56.11 -2.34 3.88
C GLY A 215 -56.44 -3.84 3.84
N ALA A 216 -57.65 -4.25 3.44
CA ALA A 216 -57.95 -5.67 3.25
C ALA A 216 -57.24 -6.19 1.99
N ILE A 217 -56.45 -7.26 2.13
CA ILE A 217 -55.60 -7.79 1.07
C ILE A 217 -56.47 -8.46 0.01
N GLN A 218 -56.48 -7.94 -1.21
CA GLN A 218 -57.25 -8.46 -2.34
C GLN A 218 -56.45 -9.48 -3.15
N LEU A 219 -55.18 -9.20 -3.42
CA LEU A 219 -54.30 -10.06 -4.20
C LEU A 219 -52.95 -10.20 -3.50
N TYR A 220 -52.52 -11.44 -3.29
CA TYR A 220 -51.21 -11.76 -2.73
C TYR A 220 -50.77 -13.17 -3.14
N ARG A 221 -49.45 -13.40 -3.16
CA ARG A 221 -48.87 -14.67 -3.63
C ARG A 221 -49.31 -15.85 -2.77
N ASP A 222 -49.42 -15.63 -1.46
CA ASP A 222 -49.92 -16.62 -0.52
C ASP A 222 -51.42 -16.40 -0.27
N PRO A 223 -52.31 -17.30 -0.74
CA PRO A 223 -53.75 -17.16 -0.60
C PRO A 223 -54.25 -17.10 0.84
N ARG A 224 -53.42 -17.51 1.82
CA ARG A 224 -53.75 -17.44 3.26
C ARG A 224 -53.90 -16.02 3.78
N PHE A 225 -53.33 -15.02 3.10
CA PHE A 225 -53.46 -13.61 3.48
C PHE A 225 -54.56 -12.88 2.72
N ILE A 226 -55.05 -13.42 1.60
CA ILE A 226 -56.14 -12.82 0.83
C ILE A 226 -57.42 -12.80 1.67
N ASP A 227 -58.06 -11.64 1.75
CA ASP A 227 -59.35 -11.44 2.40
C ASP A 227 -60.51 -11.67 1.42
N PHE A 228 -60.99 -12.89 1.37
CA PHE A 228 -62.14 -13.24 0.55
C PHE A 228 -63.42 -12.58 1.05
N ALA A 229 -64.25 -12.04 0.14
CA ALA A 229 -65.51 -11.39 0.50
C ALA A 229 -65.35 -10.24 1.52
N SER A 230 -64.27 -9.45 1.41
CA SER A 230 -63.98 -8.33 2.32
C SER A 230 -65.10 -7.30 2.38
N PHE A 231 -65.86 -7.16 1.28
CA PHE A 231 -66.96 -6.21 1.15
C PHE A 231 -68.09 -6.42 2.17
N VAL A 232 -68.48 -7.69 2.40
CA VAL A 232 -69.59 -8.07 3.28
C VAL A 232 -69.16 -8.38 4.72
N LYS A 233 -67.85 -8.39 5.00
CA LYS A 233 -67.30 -8.72 6.31
C LYS A 233 -67.30 -7.50 7.25
N PRO A 234 -67.64 -7.69 8.54
CA PRO A 234 -67.50 -6.64 9.56
C PRO A 234 -66.04 -6.19 9.74
N GLU A 235 -65.86 -4.91 10.07
CA GLU A 235 -64.56 -4.37 10.50
C GLU A 235 -64.01 -5.16 11.71
N GLY A 236 -62.76 -5.64 11.60
CA GLY A 236 -62.10 -6.50 12.60
C GLY A 236 -62.09 -8.01 12.29
N GLN A 237 -62.81 -8.46 11.26
CA GLN A 237 -62.73 -9.86 10.74
C GLN A 237 -62.00 -9.96 9.39
N LYS A 238 -61.56 -8.83 8.86
CA LYS A 238 -60.85 -8.73 7.58
C LYS A 238 -59.38 -9.09 7.76
N ARG A 239 -58.80 -9.77 6.77
CA ARG A 239 -57.34 -9.96 6.68
C ARG A 239 -56.69 -8.70 6.12
N THR A 240 -56.15 -7.88 7.00
CA THR A 240 -55.53 -6.61 6.64
C THR A 240 -54.01 -6.70 6.51
N LEU A 241 -53.41 -5.64 5.97
CA LEU A 241 -51.96 -5.47 5.85
C LEU A 241 -51.19 -5.67 7.17
N ASP A 242 -51.84 -5.45 8.32
CA ASP A 242 -51.24 -5.64 9.64
C ASP A 242 -50.80 -7.09 9.89
N LEU A 243 -51.37 -8.07 9.17
CA LEU A 243 -50.96 -9.47 9.25
C LEU A 243 -49.60 -9.76 8.58
N LEU A 244 -49.14 -8.86 7.72
CA LEU A 244 -47.87 -9.01 6.98
C LEU A 244 -46.69 -8.37 7.71
N PHE A 245 -46.94 -7.33 8.51
CA PHE A 245 -45.88 -6.58 9.16
C PHE A 245 -45.61 -7.13 10.57
N ASP A 246 -44.33 -7.35 10.88
CA ASP A 246 -43.93 -7.84 12.20
C ASP A 246 -44.16 -6.79 13.30
N LEU A 247 -44.05 -5.51 12.95
CA LEU A 247 -44.19 -4.38 13.86
C LEU A 247 -45.53 -3.66 13.62
N PRO A 248 -46.41 -3.52 14.64
CA PRO A 248 -47.68 -2.81 14.49
C PRO A 248 -47.52 -1.36 14.01
N ALA A 249 -46.42 -0.71 14.41
CA ALA A 249 -46.11 0.66 13.98
C ALA A 249 -45.86 0.77 12.48
N ASP A 250 -45.46 -0.31 11.80
CA ASP A 250 -45.24 -0.33 10.35
C ASP A 250 -46.59 -0.32 9.62
N GLY A 251 -47.55 -1.12 10.09
CA GLY A 251 -48.93 -1.12 9.59
C GLY A 251 -49.61 0.24 9.72
N GLU A 252 -49.50 0.89 10.89
CA GLU A 252 -50.03 2.24 11.09
C GLU A 252 -49.45 3.27 10.12
N ARG A 253 -48.13 3.23 9.89
CA ARG A 253 -47.45 4.13 8.93
C ARG A 253 -47.92 3.88 7.51
N VAL A 254 -47.99 2.61 7.08
CA VAL A 254 -48.45 2.24 5.74
C VAL A 254 -49.89 2.71 5.52
N MET A 255 -50.78 2.48 6.47
CA MET A 255 -52.17 2.95 6.41
C MET A 255 -52.26 4.48 6.36
N GLU A 256 -51.41 5.20 7.09
CA GLU A 256 -51.33 6.67 6.99
C GLU A 256 -50.90 7.12 5.58
N ARG A 257 -49.89 6.45 4.97
CA ARG A 257 -49.45 6.74 3.60
C ARG A 257 -50.55 6.48 2.58
N MET A 258 -51.28 5.36 2.71
CA MET A 258 -52.41 5.04 1.85
C MET A 258 -53.48 6.14 1.88
N ARG A 259 -53.87 6.62 3.08
CA ARG A 259 -54.84 7.73 3.19
C ARG A 259 -54.33 8.99 2.49
N ARG A 260 -53.07 9.36 2.68
CA ARG A 260 -52.46 10.53 2.02
C ARG A 260 -52.44 10.41 0.50
N LEU A 261 -52.18 9.21 -0.03
CA LEU A 261 -52.17 8.95 -1.48
C LEU A 261 -53.56 9.04 -2.10
N ARG A 262 -54.58 8.48 -1.44
CA ARG A 262 -55.97 8.59 -1.90
C ARG A 262 -56.46 10.03 -1.95
N ASP A 263 -56.10 10.83 -0.95
CA ASP A 263 -56.55 12.21 -0.82
C ASP A 263 -55.70 13.19 -1.67
N ALA A 264 -54.65 12.70 -2.35
CA ALA A 264 -53.78 13.51 -3.21
C ALA A 264 -54.43 13.82 -4.57
N PRO A 265 -54.09 14.95 -5.23
CA PRO A 265 -54.58 15.27 -6.57
C PRO A 265 -54.18 14.20 -7.61
N LEU A 266 -55.15 13.74 -8.41
CA LEU A 266 -55.01 12.67 -9.42
C LEU A 266 -54.02 12.97 -10.57
N GLU A 267 -53.52 14.21 -10.69
CA GLU A 267 -52.63 14.64 -11.78
C GLU A 267 -51.17 14.21 -11.61
N GLN A 268 -50.79 13.60 -10.48
CA GLN A 268 -49.43 13.07 -10.26
C GLN A 268 -49.50 11.63 -9.74
N PRO A 269 -48.91 10.64 -10.45
CA PRO A 269 -48.67 9.32 -9.86
C PRO A 269 -47.64 9.50 -8.75
N SER A 270 -48.12 9.66 -7.52
CA SER A 270 -47.26 9.71 -6.34
C SER A 270 -47.11 8.29 -5.84
N VAL A 271 -45.95 7.69 -6.08
CA VAL A 271 -45.55 6.50 -5.30
C VAL A 271 -44.95 7.04 -4.01
N ILE A 272 -45.41 6.55 -2.86
CA ILE A 272 -44.77 6.84 -1.57
C ILE A 272 -43.98 5.61 -1.15
N THR A 273 -42.78 5.83 -0.64
CA THR A 273 -41.94 4.77 -0.09
C THR A 273 -41.81 4.89 1.43
N ASP A 274 -41.84 3.77 2.14
CA ASP A 274 -41.57 3.70 3.58
C ASP A 274 -40.88 2.36 3.92
N PHE A 275 -40.15 2.32 5.04
CA PHE A 275 -39.52 1.08 5.49
C PHE A 275 -40.47 0.30 6.40
N VAL A 276 -40.52 -1.01 6.19
CA VAL A 276 -41.34 -1.96 6.94
C VAL A 276 -40.55 -3.22 7.26
N THR A 277 -40.96 -3.96 8.28
CA THR A 277 -40.34 -5.22 8.68
C THR A 277 -41.31 -6.38 8.41
N VAL A 278 -40.86 -7.35 7.63
CA VAL A 278 -41.63 -8.54 7.21
C VAL A 278 -40.71 -9.74 7.34
N ASP A 279 -41.18 -10.79 8.01
CA ASP A 279 -40.42 -12.04 8.24
C ASP A 279 -39.03 -11.82 8.86
N GLY A 280 -38.91 -10.84 9.75
CA GLY A 280 -37.67 -10.45 10.44
C GLY A 280 -36.69 -9.64 9.58
N GLN A 281 -37.06 -9.31 8.34
CA GLN A 281 -36.21 -8.59 7.39
C GLN A 281 -36.76 -7.20 7.07
N ARG A 282 -35.84 -6.24 6.86
CA ARG A 282 -36.20 -4.85 6.56
C ARG A 282 -36.45 -4.69 5.07
N HIS A 283 -37.69 -4.41 4.71
CA HIS A 283 -38.13 -4.16 3.35
C HIS A 283 -38.39 -2.66 3.12
N LEU A 284 -38.21 -2.23 1.88
CA LEU A 284 -38.69 -0.94 1.41
C LEU A 284 -40.03 -1.15 0.68
N ALA A 285 -41.11 -0.67 1.27
CA ALA A 285 -42.44 -0.71 0.67
C ALA A 285 -42.63 0.49 -0.26
N GLY A 286 -42.92 0.25 -1.55
CA GLY A 286 -43.47 1.24 -2.48
C GLY A 286 -44.98 1.12 -2.53
N ILE A 287 -45.70 2.24 -2.39
CA ILE A 287 -47.16 2.28 -2.29
C ILE A 287 -47.70 3.22 -3.37
N ALA A 288 -48.65 2.73 -4.18
CA ALA A 288 -49.41 3.57 -5.13
C ALA A 288 -50.92 3.36 -4.98
N TYR A 289 -51.68 4.41 -5.30
CA TYR A 289 -53.13 4.36 -5.35
C TYR A 289 -53.62 4.21 -6.80
N LEU A 290 -54.40 3.15 -7.05
CA LEU A 290 -55.01 2.82 -8.33
C LEU A 290 -56.43 3.40 -8.38
N ALA A 291 -56.52 4.68 -8.76
CA ALA A 291 -57.77 5.43 -8.70
C ALA A 291 -58.90 4.86 -9.55
N SER A 292 -58.59 4.17 -10.66
CA SER A 292 -59.61 3.58 -11.55
C SER A 292 -60.37 2.42 -10.92
N ILE A 293 -59.79 1.73 -9.93
CA ILE A 293 -60.40 0.57 -9.25
C ILE A 293 -60.53 0.75 -7.73
N GLY A 294 -59.98 1.84 -7.18
CA GLY A 294 -60.05 2.15 -5.75
C GLY A 294 -59.19 1.26 -4.85
N TRP A 295 -58.11 0.69 -5.40
CA TRP A 295 -57.18 -0.19 -4.68
C TRP A 295 -55.82 0.47 -4.49
N PHE A 296 -55.00 -0.11 -3.62
CA PHE A 296 -53.61 0.21 -3.44
C PHE A 296 -52.74 -0.94 -3.92
N GLU A 297 -51.67 -0.60 -4.62
CA GLU A 297 -50.55 -1.52 -4.83
C GLU A 297 -49.49 -1.25 -3.77
N ILE A 298 -48.98 -2.33 -3.19
CA ILE A 298 -47.88 -2.29 -2.22
C ILE A 298 -46.82 -3.30 -2.68
N THR A 299 -45.63 -2.79 -2.98
CA THR A 299 -44.50 -3.58 -3.46
C THR A 299 -43.39 -3.55 -2.42
N LEU A 300 -43.09 -4.71 -1.85
CA LEU A 300 -42.07 -4.91 -0.83
C LEU A 300 -40.75 -5.28 -1.50
N LEU A 301 -39.73 -4.45 -1.34
CA LEU A 301 -38.37 -4.69 -1.82
C LEU A 301 -37.47 -5.09 -0.65
N ASP A 302 -36.94 -6.31 -0.68
CA ASP A 302 -35.79 -6.72 0.13
C ASP A 302 -34.51 -6.14 -0.50
N LEU A 303 -33.96 -5.12 0.13
CA LEU A 303 -32.77 -4.44 -0.40
C LEU A 303 -31.50 -5.31 -0.31
N ASP A 304 -31.46 -6.27 0.61
CA ASP A 304 -30.32 -7.18 0.77
C ASP A 304 -30.31 -8.28 -0.31
N GLU A 305 -31.48 -8.69 -0.81
CA GLU A 305 -31.58 -9.59 -1.97
C GLU A 305 -31.47 -8.85 -3.31
N VAL A 306 -32.14 -7.71 -3.47
CA VAL A 306 -32.18 -6.97 -4.74
C VAL A 306 -30.83 -6.32 -5.05
N MET A 307 -30.16 -5.76 -4.05
CA MET A 307 -28.87 -5.09 -4.25
C MET A 307 -27.92 -5.29 -3.04
N PRO A 308 -27.39 -6.50 -2.84
CA PRO A 308 -26.57 -6.81 -1.68
C PRO A 308 -25.33 -5.92 -1.62
N VAL A 309 -25.01 -5.40 -0.44
CA VAL A 309 -23.79 -4.58 -0.19
C VAL A 309 -22.52 -5.32 -0.63
N ALA A 310 -22.52 -6.65 -0.58
CA ALA A 310 -21.43 -7.50 -1.09
C ALA A 310 -21.14 -7.30 -2.58
N SER A 311 -22.11 -6.86 -3.39
CA SER A 311 -21.91 -6.52 -4.81
C SER A 311 -20.89 -5.40 -5.02
N PHE A 312 -20.66 -4.58 -4.00
CA PHE A 312 -19.66 -3.52 -4.02
C PHE A 312 -18.26 -4.00 -3.58
N ALA A 313 -18.08 -5.26 -3.18
CA ALA A 313 -16.79 -5.81 -2.75
C ALA A 313 -15.65 -5.66 -3.79
N PRO A 314 -15.88 -5.76 -5.12
CA PRO A 314 -14.82 -5.51 -6.10
C PRO A 314 -14.27 -4.08 -6.04
N ALA A 315 -15.12 -3.08 -5.78
CA ALA A 315 -14.70 -1.68 -5.65
C ALA A 315 -13.80 -1.48 -4.41
N LEU A 316 -14.13 -2.15 -3.30
CA LEU A 316 -13.27 -2.20 -2.13
C LEU A 316 -11.93 -2.88 -2.42
N GLY A 317 -11.95 -4.01 -3.15
CA GLY A 317 -10.73 -4.70 -3.58
C GLY A 317 -9.80 -3.81 -4.40
N LEU A 318 -10.36 -3.02 -5.32
CA LEU A 318 -9.64 -2.00 -6.09
C LEU A 318 -9.02 -0.92 -5.20
N LEU A 319 -9.78 -0.41 -4.23
CA LEU A 319 -9.28 0.60 -3.29
C LEU A 319 -8.12 0.06 -2.44
N ILE A 320 -8.22 -1.17 -1.94
CA ILE A 320 -7.16 -1.85 -1.19
C ILE A 320 -5.93 -2.05 -2.07
N ALA A 321 -6.11 -2.53 -3.31
CA ALA A 321 -5.01 -2.70 -4.26
C ALA A 321 -4.30 -1.38 -4.54
N PHE A 322 -5.05 -0.29 -4.73
CA PHE A 322 -4.50 1.05 -4.92
C PHE A 322 -3.69 1.52 -3.68
N LEU A 323 -4.22 1.33 -2.47
CA LEU A 323 -3.51 1.64 -1.23
C LEU A 323 -2.22 0.84 -1.08
N LEU A 324 -2.22 -0.45 -1.46
CA LEU A 324 -1.03 -1.29 -1.44
C LEU A 324 0.02 -0.83 -2.45
N VAL A 325 -0.39 -0.47 -3.67
CA VAL A 325 0.52 0.08 -4.68
C VAL A 325 1.11 1.41 -4.20
N ALA A 326 0.29 2.30 -3.64
CA ALA A 326 0.75 3.57 -3.08
C ALA A 326 1.76 3.35 -1.94
N LEU A 327 1.52 2.36 -1.06
CA LEU A 327 2.47 1.99 -0.01
C LEU A 327 3.78 1.46 -0.57
N LEU A 328 3.73 0.55 -1.54
CA LEU A 328 4.92 -0.02 -2.16
C LEU A 328 5.75 1.06 -2.86
N LEU A 329 5.07 1.98 -3.55
CA LEU A 329 5.72 3.12 -4.20
C LEU A 329 6.33 4.08 -3.17
N PHE A 330 5.61 4.39 -2.09
CA PHE A 330 6.13 5.20 -0.99
C PHE A 330 7.36 4.55 -0.34
N TYR A 331 7.29 3.24 -0.05
CA TYR A 331 8.42 2.47 0.46
C TYR A 331 9.60 2.51 -0.50
N TRP A 332 9.37 2.31 -1.80
CA TRP A 332 10.40 2.36 -2.83
C TRP A 332 11.08 3.73 -2.90
N VAL A 333 10.31 4.82 -2.90
CA VAL A 333 10.81 6.20 -2.89
C VAL A 333 11.61 6.47 -1.62
N LEU A 334 11.04 6.15 -0.45
CA LEU A 334 11.69 6.36 0.85
C LEU A 334 13.01 5.57 0.96
N HIS A 335 13.00 4.32 0.47
CA HIS A 335 14.18 3.47 0.51
C HIS A 335 15.28 4.00 -0.41
N ARG A 336 14.92 4.41 -1.63
CA ARG A 336 15.86 4.91 -2.63
C ARG A 336 16.40 6.31 -2.30
N GLN A 337 15.57 7.22 -1.80
CA GLN A 337 15.97 8.62 -1.57
C GLN A 337 16.59 8.87 -0.19
N LEU A 338 16.16 8.14 0.85
CA LEU A 338 16.60 8.38 2.23
C LEU A 338 17.39 7.21 2.82
N LEU A 339 16.78 6.03 2.92
CA LEU A 339 17.36 4.93 3.71
C LEU A 339 18.65 4.35 3.12
N SER A 340 18.72 4.15 1.80
CA SER A 340 19.90 3.58 1.14
C SER A 340 21.10 4.55 1.14
N PRO A 341 20.96 5.83 0.74
CA PRO A 341 22.06 6.79 0.83
C PRO A 341 22.58 6.97 2.26
N MET A 342 21.70 6.99 3.27
CA MET A 342 22.11 7.06 4.68
C MET A 342 22.94 5.84 5.11
N ALA A 343 22.54 4.63 4.70
CA ALA A 343 23.27 3.41 5.05
C ALA A 343 24.68 3.40 4.43
N ALA A 344 24.79 3.81 3.16
CA ALA A 344 26.06 3.93 2.46
C ALA A 344 26.95 5.03 3.06
N LEU A 345 26.40 6.20 3.39
CA LEU A 345 27.14 7.27 4.07
C LEU A 345 27.65 6.82 5.45
N ARG A 346 26.86 6.05 6.20
CA ARG A 346 27.29 5.46 7.48
C ARG A 346 28.49 4.52 7.29
N GLN A 347 28.48 3.70 6.24
CA GLN A 347 29.58 2.80 5.93
C GLN A 347 30.84 3.57 5.50
N ALA A 348 30.67 4.62 4.69
CA ALA A 348 31.73 5.54 4.29
C ALA A 348 32.40 6.22 5.50
N MET A 349 31.60 6.74 6.45
CA MET A 349 32.11 7.28 7.71
C MET A 349 32.90 6.25 8.53
N GLY A 350 32.42 4.99 8.57
CA GLY A 350 33.13 3.90 9.24
C GLY A 350 34.49 3.60 8.61
N ALA A 351 34.55 3.54 7.27
CA ALA A 351 35.79 3.32 6.52
C ALA A 351 36.83 4.42 6.77
N LEU A 352 36.41 5.68 6.78
CA LEU A 352 37.31 6.81 7.10
C LEU A 352 37.84 6.73 8.53
N ARG A 353 37.00 6.34 9.51
CA ARG A 353 37.41 6.13 10.91
C ARG A 353 38.43 5.01 11.06
N GLU A 354 38.36 3.98 10.22
CA GLU A 354 39.32 2.88 10.17
C GLU A 354 40.62 3.24 9.41
N GLY A 355 40.77 4.48 8.95
CA GLY A 355 41.97 4.96 8.26
C GLY A 355 42.04 4.63 6.77
N ARG A 356 40.95 4.17 6.15
CA ARG A 356 40.90 3.95 4.70
C ARG A 356 40.84 5.30 3.97
N ARG A 357 41.76 5.51 3.03
CA ARG A 357 41.91 6.76 2.28
C ARG A 357 40.91 6.91 1.14
N GLU A 358 40.53 5.82 0.49
CA GLU A 358 39.54 5.84 -0.58
C GLU A 358 38.16 5.46 -0.05
N VAL A 359 37.27 6.46 0.00
CA VAL A 359 35.90 6.28 0.45
C VAL A 359 34.94 6.61 -0.68
N HIS A 360 34.22 5.60 -1.15
CA HIS A 360 33.21 5.78 -2.19
C HIS A 360 31.94 6.37 -1.60
N LEU A 361 31.61 7.60 -1.98
CA LEU A 361 30.41 8.29 -1.50
C LEU A 361 29.20 8.01 -2.41
N PRO A 362 28.02 7.71 -1.84
CA PRO A 362 26.81 7.51 -2.62
C PRO A 362 26.36 8.82 -3.27
N ARG A 363 25.68 8.74 -4.42
CA ARG A 363 24.99 9.92 -4.99
C ARG A 363 23.67 10.14 -4.23
N GLY A 364 23.43 11.38 -3.81
CA GLY A 364 22.19 11.79 -3.17
C GLY A 364 21.62 13.07 -3.79
N SER A 365 20.32 13.29 -3.58
CA SER A 365 19.58 14.49 -4.02
C SER A 365 19.09 15.31 -2.81
N GLY A 366 18.73 16.57 -3.03
CA GLY A 366 18.24 17.47 -1.99
C GLY A 366 19.22 17.67 -0.84
N GLU A 367 18.69 17.78 0.39
CA GLU A 367 19.46 17.98 1.62
C GLU A 367 20.45 16.84 1.90
N MET A 368 20.06 15.59 1.63
CA MET A 368 20.96 14.43 1.78
C MET A 368 22.13 14.48 0.80
N GLY A 369 21.89 14.91 -0.44
CA GLY A 369 22.97 15.11 -1.41
C GLY A 369 23.96 16.19 -0.97
N GLN A 370 23.45 17.27 -0.35
CA GLN A 370 24.30 18.33 0.20
C GLN A 370 25.15 17.82 1.38
N LEU A 371 24.55 17.05 2.30
CA LEU A 371 25.27 16.45 3.42
C LEU A 371 26.37 15.50 2.95
N ILE A 372 26.10 14.67 1.93
CA ILE A 372 27.10 13.75 1.38
C ILE A 372 28.27 14.52 0.75
N ARG A 373 28.00 15.63 0.05
CA ARG A 373 29.06 16.48 -0.52
C ARG A 373 29.92 17.12 0.58
N HIS A 374 29.31 17.75 1.59
CA HIS A 374 30.05 18.34 2.71
C HIS A 374 30.90 17.30 3.45
N PHE A 375 30.39 16.08 3.62
CA PHE A 375 31.19 14.99 4.19
C PHE A 375 32.36 14.60 3.29
N GLY A 376 32.17 14.57 1.97
CA GLY A 376 33.26 14.33 1.01
C GLY A 376 34.33 15.41 1.07
N ASP A 377 33.94 16.68 1.06
CA ASP A 377 34.88 17.80 1.18
C ASP A 377 35.73 17.69 2.47
N MET A 378 35.09 17.31 3.59
CA MET A 378 35.78 17.07 4.86
C MET A 378 36.69 15.83 4.82
N ALA A 379 36.27 14.73 4.20
CA ALA A 379 37.07 13.51 4.09
C ALA A 379 38.33 13.76 3.24
N ASP A 380 38.20 14.51 2.15
CA ASP A 380 39.31 14.91 1.29
C ASP A 380 40.28 15.86 2.02
N GLU A 381 39.75 16.80 2.82
CA GLU A 381 40.58 17.69 3.64
C GLU A 381 41.37 16.92 4.70
N VAL A 382 40.73 16.01 5.43
CA VAL A 382 41.37 15.18 6.47
C VAL A 382 42.45 14.30 5.85
N THR A 383 42.19 13.70 4.68
CA THR A 383 43.17 12.86 3.97
C THR A 383 44.38 13.69 3.55
N ARG A 384 44.17 14.86 2.94
CA ARG A 384 45.26 15.78 2.56
C ARG A 384 46.09 16.23 3.76
N HIS A 385 45.45 16.60 4.87
CA HIS A 385 46.14 16.98 6.10
C HIS A 385 46.99 15.83 6.67
N THR A 386 46.47 14.60 6.63
CA THR A 386 47.19 13.42 7.12
C THR A 386 48.41 13.13 6.25
N GLU A 387 48.28 13.18 4.93
CA GLU A 387 49.40 12.98 3.99
C GLU A 387 50.48 14.05 4.11
N ALA A 388 50.08 15.32 4.24
CA ALA A 388 51.02 16.42 4.47
C ALA A 388 51.79 16.24 5.79
N LEU A 389 51.12 15.77 6.84
CA LEU A 389 51.75 15.52 8.13
C LEU A 389 52.72 14.33 8.06
N GLU A 390 52.33 13.22 7.43
CA GLU A 390 53.20 12.06 7.21
C GLU A 390 54.46 12.43 6.40
N ALA A 391 54.31 13.22 5.33
CA ALA A 391 55.44 13.69 4.54
C ALA A 391 56.41 14.54 5.39
N LYS A 392 55.87 15.43 6.23
CA LYS A 392 56.66 16.29 7.12
C LYS A 392 57.36 15.51 8.23
N VAL A 393 56.71 14.47 8.76
CA VAL A 393 57.33 13.55 9.73
C VAL A 393 58.50 12.82 9.07
N ARG A 394 58.30 12.26 7.87
CA ARG A 394 59.37 11.57 7.13
C ARG A 394 60.57 12.47 6.86
N GLU A 395 60.35 13.69 6.35
CA GLU A 395 61.41 14.68 6.12
C GLU A 395 62.22 14.97 7.40
N ARG A 396 61.53 15.14 8.53
CA ARG A 396 62.18 15.37 9.83
C ARG A 396 62.95 14.16 10.34
N THR A 397 62.45 12.95 10.11
CA THR A 397 63.14 11.71 10.47
C THR A 397 64.44 11.55 9.68
N GLU A 398 64.40 11.77 8.36
CA GLU A 398 65.58 11.69 7.49
C GLU A 398 66.67 12.69 7.87
N GLU A 399 66.29 13.94 8.21
CA GLU A 399 67.27 14.95 8.62
C GLU A 399 67.91 14.64 9.99
N LEU A 400 67.15 14.07 10.94
CA LEU A 400 67.68 13.62 12.22
C LEU A 400 68.68 12.47 12.06
N GLU A 401 68.41 11.53 11.16
CA GLU A 401 69.33 10.42 10.87
C GLU A 401 70.66 10.90 10.27
N ARG A 402 70.60 11.92 9.39
CA ARG A 402 71.80 12.52 8.77
C ARG A 402 72.69 13.19 9.83
N LEU A 403 72.11 14.00 10.72
CA LEU A 403 72.83 14.68 11.80
C LEU A 403 73.44 13.69 12.81
N ALA A 404 72.87 12.49 12.95
CA ALA A 404 73.37 11.48 13.88
C ALA A 404 74.62 10.71 13.38
N ARG A 405 75.00 10.80 12.09
CA ARG A 405 76.05 9.95 11.48
C ARG A 405 77.36 10.65 11.11
N VAL A 406 77.39 11.97 11.06
CA VAL A 406 78.55 12.77 10.61
C VAL A 406 79.13 13.55 11.79
N ASP A 407 80.46 13.72 11.82
CA ASP A 407 81.15 14.60 12.76
C ASP A 407 81.08 16.05 12.25
N VAL A 408 80.55 16.96 13.08
CA VAL A 408 80.26 18.35 12.67
C VAL A 408 81.53 19.14 12.38
N LEU A 409 82.66 18.79 13.01
CA LEU A 409 83.92 19.50 12.82
C LEU A 409 84.62 19.08 11.52
N THR A 410 84.77 17.78 11.30
CA THR A 410 85.61 17.24 10.23
C THR A 410 84.85 16.89 8.95
N GLY A 411 83.51 16.81 9.00
CA GLY A 411 82.68 16.39 7.87
C GLY A 411 82.73 14.89 7.54
N LEU A 412 83.63 14.15 8.19
CA LEU A 412 83.73 12.69 8.10
C LEU A 412 82.62 12.01 8.90
N LEU A 413 82.49 10.68 8.78
CA LEU A 413 81.61 9.92 9.66
C LEU A 413 82.03 10.11 11.12
N ASN A 414 81.06 10.21 12.02
CA ASN A 414 81.35 10.09 13.45
C ASN A 414 81.52 8.61 13.83
N ARG A 415 81.99 8.35 15.05
CA ARG A 415 82.14 6.99 15.59
C ARG A 415 80.90 6.12 15.38
N ARG A 416 79.69 6.65 15.61
CA ARG A 416 78.43 5.90 15.44
C ARG A 416 78.16 5.56 13.97
N GLY A 417 78.39 6.50 13.07
CA GLY A 417 78.27 6.29 11.61
C GLY A 417 79.22 5.21 11.11
N MET A 418 80.46 5.23 11.58
CA MET A 418 81.47 4.23 11.21
C MET A 418 81.19 2.85 11.80
N THR A 419 80.77 2.74 13.07
CA THR A 419 80.41 1.45 13.68
C THR A 419 79.34 0.72 12.87
N LEU A 420 78.30 1.44 12.42
CA LEU A 420 77.24 0.84 11.61
C LEU A 420 77.76 0.32 10.27
N LEU A 421 78.66 1.07 9.61
CA LEU A 421 79.29 0.62 8.36
C LEU A 421 80.20 -0.58 8.58
N LEU A 422 80.97 -0.60 9.67
CA LEU A 422 81.85 -1.72 10.00
C LEU A 422 81.07 -3.00 10.29
N GLU A 423 79.94 -2.92 11.01
CA GLU A 423 79.05 -4.06 11.23
C GLU A 423 78.48 -4.60 9.91
N GLU A 424 78.03 -3.70 9.02
CA GLU A 424 77.54 -4.06 7.70
C GLU A 424 78.63 -4.71 6.84
N GLN A 425 79.85 -4.14 6.81
CA GLN A 425 80.96 -4.70 6.06
C GLN A 425 81.44 -6.04 6.63
N THR A 426 81.44 -6.21 7.96
CA THR A 426 81.79 -7.49 8.59
C THR A 426 80.83 -8.60 8.13
N ALA A 427 79.52 -8.30 8.08
CA ALA A 427 78.52 -9.24 7.58
C ALA A 427 78.68 -9.52 6.07
N ARG A 428 79.00 -8.51 5.26
CA ARG A 428 79.27 -8.67 3.82
C ARG A 428 80.54 -9.49 3.56
N ALA A 429 81.63 -9.18 4.24
CA ALA A 429 82.90 -9.90 4.19
C ALA A 429 82.76 -11.39 4.52
N ALA A 430 81.97 -11.72 5.54
CA ALA A 430 81.66 -13.11 5.90
C ALA A 430 80.83 -13.84 4.84
N ARG A 431 79.94 -13.14 4.14
CA ARG A 431 79.10 -13.72 3.07
C ARG A 431 79.87 -13.93 1.78
N ASP A 432 80.63 -12.92 1.37
CA ASP A 432 81.31 -12.88 0.06
C ASP A 432 82.72 -13.48 0.14
N ASN A 433 83.15 -13.87 1.35
CA ASN A 433 84.46 -14.43 1.67
C ASN A 433 85.62 -13.52 1.22
N LEU A 434 85.47 -12.21 1.45
CA LEU A 434 86.43 -11.17 1.10
C LEU A 434 86.91 -10.43 2.36
N ALA A 435 88.21 -10.16 2.44
CA ALA A 435 88.80 -9.38 3.53
C ALA A 435 88.61 -7.87 3.30
N PHE A 436 88.62 -7.10 4.40
CA PHE A 436 88.59 -5.64 4.37
C PHE A 436 89.69 -5.06 5.25
N GLY A 437 90.17 -3.87 4.87
CA GLY A 437 91.27 -3.19 5.54
C GLY A 437 90.77 -2.22 6.60
N LEU A 438 91.41 -2.21 7.75
CA LEU A 438 91.23 -1.18 8.78
C LEU A 438 92.54 -0.43 8.98
N ILE A 439 92.47 0.89 8.92
CA ILE A 439 93.58 1.79 9.23
C ILE A 439 93.13 2.72 10.35
N TRP A 440 93.80 2.63 11.48
CA TRP A 440 93.61 3.49 12.64
C TRP A 440 94.75 4.49 12.70
N LEU A 441 94.40 5.77 12.70
CA LEU A 441 95.34 6.89 12.74
C LEU A 441 95.14 7.68 14.02
N ASP A 442 96.23 8.20 14.58
CA ASP A 442 96.20 9.14 15.70
C ASP A 442 97.21 10.25 15.46
N LEU A 443 96.78 11.48 15.73
CA LEU A 443 97.62 12.67 15.54
C LEU A 443 98.72 12.72 16.60
N ASP A 444 99.96 12.67 16.13
CA ASP A 444 101.12 12.68 17.01
C ASP A 444 101.21 14.02 17.77
N ARG A 445 101.26 13.92 19.11
CA ARG A 445 101.40 15.07 20.02
C ARG A 445 100.26 16.09 19.89
N PHE A 446 99.04 15.66 19.53
CA PHE A 446 97.89 16.55 19.39
C PHE A 446 97.60 17.42 20.64
N LYS A 447 97.83 16.87 21.83
CA LYS A 447 97.72 17.64 23.08
C LYS A 447 98.71 18.82 23.14
N GLU A 448 99.94 18.65 22.66
CA GLU A 448 100.93 19.73 22.58
C GLU A 448 100.53 20.79 21.54
N ILE A 449 99.86 20.38 20.45
CA ILE A 449 99.28 21.31 19.46
C ILE A 449 98.22 22.19 20.12
N ASN A 450 97.30 21.59 20.88
CA ASN A 450 96.26 22.32 21.61
C ASN A 450 96.84 23.23 22.71
N ASP A 451 97.76 22.70 23.52
CA ASP A 451 98.35 23.42 24.64
C ASP A 451 99.27 24.57 24.17
N GLY A 452 99.92 24.41 23.01
CA GLY A 452 100.86 25.40 22.45
C GLY A 452 100.24 26.44 21.52
N ALA A 453 99.35 26.03 20.61
CA ALA A 453 98.78 26.89 19.56
C ALA A 453 97.27 27.18 19.74
N GLY A 454 96.65 26.60 20.78
CA GLY A 454 95.24 26.78 21.11
C GLY A 454 94.31 25.80 20.39
N HIS A 455 93.12 25.60 20.95
CA HIS A 455 92.13 24.63 20.43
C HIS A 455 91.72 24.88 18.98
N ALA A 456 91.63 26.14 18.53
CA ALA A 456 91.31 26.44 17.13
C ALA A 456 92.38 25.92 16.15
N ALA A 457 93.66 25.90 16.56
CA ALA A 457 94.73 25.34 15.75
C ALA A 457 94.69 23.80 15.74
N GLY A 458 94.28 23.17 16.85
CA GLY A 458 93.99 21.74 16.90
C GLY A 458 92.80 21.34 16.03
N ASP A 459 91.71 22.10 16.08
CA ASP A 459 90.55 21.89 15.21
C ASP A 459 90.93 22.00 13.72
N GLN A 460 91.76 22.99 13.36
CA GLN A 460 92.29 23.12 12.00
C GLN A 460 93.18 21.92 11.63
N ALA A 461 94.03 21.45 12.54
CA ALA A 461 94.85 20.25 12.30
C ALA A 461 93.96 19.02 12.01
N LEU A 462 92.87 18.83 12.75
CA LEU A 462 91.91 17.75 12.53
C LEU A 462 91.18 17.89 11.19
N CYS A 463 90.77 19.11 10.81
CA CYS A 463 90.13 19.37 9.51
C CYS A 463 91.08 19.11 8.34
N GLU A 464 92.35 19.49 8.46
CA GLU A 464 93.35 19.25 7.41
C GLU A 464 93.67 17.76 7.27
N VAL A 465 93.80 17.03 8.38
CA VAL A 465 93.92 15.56 8.33
C VAL A 465 92.69 14.93 7.69
N ALA A 466 91.49 15.35 8.08
CA ALA A 466 90.25 14.85 7.50
C ALA A 466 90.15 15.11 6.00
N ARG A 467 90.55 16.31 5.54
CA ARG A 467 90.60 16.69 4.13
C ARG A 467 91.58 15.82 3.34
N VAL A 468 92.77 15.54 3.90
CA VAL A 468 93.76 14.67 3.26
C VAL A 468 93.26 13.22 3.20
N LEU A 469 92.62 12.73 4.26
CA LEU A 469 92.00 11.41 4.27
C LEU A 469 90.90 11.30 3.20
N GLU A 470 89.99 12.27 3.13
CA GLU A 470 88.89 12.25 2.15
C GLU A 470 89.40 12.32 0.70
N ALA A 471 90.41 13.13 0.42
CA ALA A 471 91.01 13.24 -0.91
C ALA A 471 91.85 12.00 -1.29
N GLY A 472 92.46 11.33 -0.31
CA GLY A 472 93.33 10.18 -0.49
C GLY A 472 92.60 8.83 -0.59
N LEU A 473 91.28 8.81 -0.41
CA LEU A 473 90.46 7.59 -0.38
C LEU A 473 89.60 7.40 -1.63
N ARG A 474 89.24 6.15 -1.94
CA ARG A 474 88.35 5.85 -3.07
C ARG A 474 86.90 6.12 -2.66
N ARG A 475 86.01 6.24 -3.65
CA ARG A 475 84.57 6.54 -3.42
C ARG A 475 83.86 5.54 -2.48
N TYR A 476 84.35 4.32 -2.39
CA TYR A 476 83.79 3.23 -1.59
C TYR A 476 84.60 2.93 -0.31
N ASP A 477 85.68 3.68 -0.09
CA ASP A 477 86.38 3.68 1.19
C ASP A 477 85.77 4.76 2.08
N HIS A 478 85.81 4.53 3.39
CA HIS A 478 85.19 5.44 4.34
C HIS A 478 86.20 5.87 5.39
N ALA A 479 86.21 7.16 5.74
CA ALA A 479 86.94 7.70 6.87
C ALA A 479 85.97 8.22 7.94
N ALA A 480 86.38 8.09 9.19
CA ALA A 480 85.65 8.58 10.33
C ALA A 480 86.57 9.18 11.37
N ARG A 481 86.04 10.18 12.08
CA ARG A 481 86.61 10.61 13.35
C ARG A 481 86.10 9.68 14.45
N TRP A 482 86.98 8.81 14.93
CA TRP A 482 86.66 7.76 15.89
C TRP A 482 86.72 8.28 17.34
N GLY A 483 87.68 9.17 17.61
CA GLY A 483 87.94 9.79 18.91
C GLY A 483 88.24 11.28 18.79
N GLY A 484 88.78 11.89 19.84
CA GLY A 484 89.13 13.32 19.84
C GLY A 484 90.13 13.67 18.74
N ASP A 485 91.17 12.86 18.62
CA ASP A 485 92.32 12.98 17.72
C ASP A 485 92.63 11.71 16.94
N GLU A 486 91.67 10.77 16.95
CA GLU A 486 91.77 9.47 16.31
C GLU A 486 90.86 9.39 15.09
N PHE A 487 91.40 8.85 14.01
CA PHE A 487 90.67 8.58 12.78
C PHE A 487 90.69 7.10 12.47
N LEU A 488 89.58 6.60 11.94
CA LEU A 488 89.47 5.23 11.47
C LEU A 488 89.07 5.24 10.00
N VAL A 489 89.77 4.44 9.20
CA VAL A 489 89.53 4.28 7.77
C VAL A 489 89.22 2.81 7.49
N LEU A 490 88.17 2.61 6.71
CA LEU A 490 87.70 1.33 6.22
C LEU A 490 87.96 1.24 4.71
N LEU A 491 88.67 0.21 4.28
CA LEU A 491 89.00 -0.07 2.87
C LEU A 491 88.29 -1.34 2.40
N THR A 492 87.52 -1.27 1.32
CA THR A 492 86.73 -2.42 0.84
C THR A 492 86.68 -2.54 -0.69
N PRO A 493 87.01 -3.71 -1.28
CA PRO A 493 87.80 -4.81 -0.74
C PRO A 493 89.28 -4.41 -0.60
N CYS A 494 90.06 -5.12 0.22
CA CYS A 494 91.47 -4.80 0.40
C CYS A 494 92.31 -6.06 0.63
N GLU A 495 93.52 -6.09 0.06
CA GLU A 495 94.55 -7.09 0.35
C GLU A 495 95.70 -6.48 1.18
N VAL A 496 96.57 -7.31 1.78
CA VAL A 496 97.63 -6.83 2.69
C VAL A 496 98.58 -5.82 2.02
N ASP A 497 98.97 -6.07 0.76
CA ASP A 497 99.87 -5.17 0.02
C ASP A 497 99.20 -3.83 -0.27
N GLU A 498 97.91 -3.85 -0.60
CA GLU A 498 97.11 -2.66 -0.88
C GLU A 498 96.84 -1.86 0.40
N LEU A 499 96.51 -2.53 1.51
CA LEU A 499 96.34 -1.93 2.84
C LEU A 499 97.61 -1.20 3.25
N THR A 500 98.76 -1.86 3.11
CA THR A 500 100.06 -1.29 3.47
C THR A 500 100.40 -0.10 2.58
N ALA A 501 100.18 -0.21 1.27
CA ALA A 501 100.43 0.88 0.32
C ALA A 501 99.55 2.11 0.60
N ILE A 502 98.25 1.92 0.85
CA ILE A 502 97.32 3.00 1.16
C ILE A 502 97.65 3.62 2.52
N ALA A 503 97.88 2.82 3.56
CA ALA A 503 98.24 3.34 4.88
C ALA A 503 99.55 4.15 4.85
N HIS A 504 100.55 3.67 4.10
CA HIS A 504 101.82 4.38 3.96
C HIS A 504 101.68 5.66 3.12
N ARG A 505 100.82 5.65 2.10
CA ARG A 505 100.49 6.85 1.31
C ARG A 505 99.79 7.89 2.18
N LEU A 506 98.73 7.50 2.90
CA LEU A 506 97.98 8.42 3.76
C LEU A 506 98.87 9.05 4.83
N ARG A 507 99.72 8.26 5.50
CA ARG A 507 100.70 8.79 6.46
C ARG A 507 101.61 9.84 5.83
N ARG A 508 102.18 9.55 4.65
CA ARG A 508 103.09 10.47 3.95
C ARG A 508 102.37 11.74 3.50
N GLU A 509 101.19 11.61 2.90
CA GLU A 509 100.39 12.74 2.42
C GLU A 509 99.95 13.63 3.58
N ILE A 510 99.60 13.06 4.74
CA ILE A 510 99.30 13.83 5.94
C ILE A 510 100.55 14.61 6.39
N ALA A 511 101.71 13.96 6.50
CA ALA A 511 102.95 14.63 6.88
C ALA A 511 103.39 15.74 5.90
N GLU A 512 103.07 15.60 4.61
CA GLU A 512 103.45 16.56 3.55
C GLU A 512 102.43 17.69 3.35
N GLN A 513 101.14 17.45 3.63
CA GLN A 513 100.06 18.36 3.24
C GLN A 513 99.28 18.93 4.42
N ALA A 514 99.14 18.18 5.53
CA ALA A 514 98.39 18.65 6.68
C ALA A 514 99.24 19.61 7.51
N HIS A 515 98.87 20.89 7.48
CA HIS A 515 99.55 21.96 8.21
C HIS A 515 98.54 22.73 9.06
N TYR A 516 98.95 23.07 10.26
CA TYR A 516 98.26 24.02 11.12
C TYR A 516 99.16 25.25 11.32
N PRO A 517 98.66 26.37 11.87
CA PRO A 517 99.45 27.60 12.01
C PRO A 517 100.79 27.46 12.76
N GLY A 518 100.96 26.38 13.55
CA GLY A 518 102.18 26.08 14.30
C GLY A 518 103.11 25.03 13.68
N GLY A 519 102.79 24.44 12.52
CA GLY A 519 103.67 23.47 11.85
C GLY A 519 102.95 22.38 11.04
N GLY A 520 103.71 21.38 10.59
CA GLY A 520 103.16 20.18 9.96
C GLY A 520 102.58 19.20 10.98
N VAL A 521 101.59 18.42 10.55
CA VAL A 521 100.95 17.37 11.37
C VAL A 521 101.53 16.01 10.98
N THR A 522 101.91 15.20 11.95
CA THR A 522 102.30 13.81 11.73
C THR A 522 101.30 12.88 12.41
N VAL A 523 101.17 11.66 11.90
CA VAL A 523 100.24 10.66 12.42
C VAL A 523 100.97 9.33 12.63
N SER A 524 100.67 8.70 13.75
CA SER A 524 100.98 7.28 13.94
C SER A 524 99.85 6.45 13.33
N VAL A 525 100.20 5.36 12.66
CA VAL A 525 99.24 4.55 11.90
C VAL A 525 99.36 3.07 12.28
N GLY A 526 98.25 2.50 12.74
CA GLY A 526 98.07 1.05 12.90
C GLY A 526 97.14 0.52 11.82
N ALA A 527 97.57 -0.47 11.06
CA ALA A 527 96.74 -1.09 10.04
C ALA A 527 96.58 -2.58 10.30
N CYS A 528 95.41 -3.14 9.99
CA CYS A 528 95.22 -4.58 10.01
C CYS A 528 94.23 -5.02 8.94
N LEU A 529 94.36 -6.27 8.48
CA LEU A 529 93.43 -6.87 7.54
C LEU A 529 92.41 -7.76 8.28
N ALA A 530 91.15 -7.35 8.31
CA ALA A 530 90.08 -8.14 8.94
C ALA A 530 89.73 -9.35 8.07
N GLN A 531 89.85 -10.55 8.63
CA GLN A 531 89.60 -11.79 7.90
C GLN A 531 88.09 -12.09 7.79
N PRO A 532 87.63 -12.79 6.74
CA PRO A 532 86.24 -13.22 6.64
C PRO A 532 85.80 -14.01 7.88
N GLY A 533 84.71 -13.60 8.52
CA GLY A 533 84.19 -14.25 9.74
C GLY A 533 84.90 -13.87 11.05
N GLU A 534 85.90 -12.98 11.02
CA GLU A 534 86.51 -12.44 12.23
C GLU A 534 85.55 -11.48 12.95
N PRO A 535 85.36 -11.59 14.28
CA PRO A 535 84.59 -10.61 15.04
C PRO A 535 85.22 -9.21 14.94
N LEU A 536 84.41 -8.20 14.62
CA LEU A 536 84.86 -6.81 14.43
C LEU A 536 85.72 -6.28 15.59
N GLY A 537 85.37 -6.64 16.83
CA GLY A 537 86.13 -6.23 18.02
C GLY A 537 87.58 -6.70 18.00
N ASN A 538 87.86 -7.90 17.47
CA ASN A 538 89.22 -8.44 17.38
C ASN A 538 90.05 -7.68 16.33
N ALA A 539 89.45 -7.40 15.17
CA ALA A 539 90.12 -6.63 14.12
C ALA A 539 90.45 -5.19 14.58
N LEU A 540 89.50 -4.53 15.25
CA LEU A 540 89.73 -3.22 15.85
C LEU A 540 90.84 -3.26 16.91
N GLN A 541 90.84 -4.26 17.78
CA GLN A 541 91.89 -4.43 18.78
C GLN A 541 93.27 -4.60 18.16
N ARG A 542 93.40 -5.41 17.09
CA ARG A 542 94.68 -5.56 16.38
C ARG A 542 95.16 -4.27 15.72
N ALA A 543 94.24 -3.49 15.14
CA ALA A 543 94.57 -2.19 14.57
C ALA A 543 95.04 -1.19 15.64
N ASP A 544 94.40 -1.19 16.81
CA ASP A 544 94.79 -0.37 17.96
C ASP A 544 96.16 -0.80 18.54
N GLU A 545 96.39 -2.11 18.71
CA GLU A 545 97.70 -2.63 19.15
C GLU A 545 98.83 -2.32 18.15
N ALA A 546 98.53 -2.32 16.84
CA ALA A 546 99.47 -1.84 15.83
C ALA A 546 99.75 -0.34 15.96
N LEU A 547 98.71 0.47 16.16
CA LEU A 547 98.85 1.91 16.35
C LEU A 547 99.68 2.25 17.61
N TYR A 548 99.44 1.52 18.70
CA TYR A 548 100.21 1.64 19.93
C TYR A 548 101.70 1.35 19.70
N ARG A 549 102.02 0.27 18.98
CA ARG A 549 103.40 -0.07 18.59
C ARG A 549 104.03 1.02 17.70
N ALA A 550 103.26 1.62 16.79
CA ALA A 550 103.73 2.74 15.97
C ALA A 550 104.13 3.94 16.85
N LYS A 551 103.31 4.30 17.84
CA LYS A 551 103.59 5.39 18.78
C LYS A 551 104.84 5.15 19.62
N GLU A 552 105.02 3.93 20.15
CA GLU A 552 106.20 3.58 20.97
C GLU A 552 107.49 3.51 20.15
N SER A 553 107.41 3.13 18.87
CA SER A 553 108.56 3.03 17.97
C SER A 553 109.13 4.38 17.47
N GLY A 554 108.66 5.50 18.04
CA GLY A 554 109.15 6.84 17.76
C GLY A 554 108.20 7.75 16.98
N ARG A 555 106.91 7.38 16.85
CA ARG A 555 105.87 8.13 16.14
C ARG A 555 106.14 8.34 14.64
N ASP A 556 105.20 8.92 13.90
CA ASP A 556 105.23 9.09 12.44
C ASP A 556 105.55 7.80 11.67
N ARG A 557 104.95 6.69 12.11
CA ARG A 557 105.24 5.33 11.61
C ARG A 557 103.97 4.55 11.33
N LEU A 558 104.11 3.59 10.42
CA LEU A 558 103.11 2.57 10.12
C LEU A 558 103.53 1.25 10.75
N VAL A 559 102.61 0.62 11.47
CA VAL A 559 102.72 -0.79 11.88
C VAL A 559 101.51 -1.54 11.31
N VAL A 560 101.76 -2.68 10.69
CA VAL A 560 100.72 -3.59 10.20
C VAL A 560 100.69 -4.82 11.11
N ALA A 561 99.50 -5.18 11.62
CA ALA A 561 99.30 -6.33 12.52
C ALA A 561 99.10 -7.65 11.79
#